data_AF-A0A0C4E6P7-F1
#
_entry.id   AF-A0A0C4E6P7-F1
#
_cell.length_a   1.000
_cell.length_b   1.000
_cell.length_c   1.000
_cell.angle_alpha   90.00
_cell.angle_beta   90.00
_cell.angle_gamma   90.00
#
_symmetry.space_group_name_H-M   'P 1'
#
loop_
_entity.id
_entity.type
_entity.pdbx_description
1 polymer ?
#
loop_
_entity_poly.entity_id
_entity_poly.type
_entity_poly.pdbx_seq_one_letter_code
_entity_poly.pdbx_strand_id
1 'polypeptide(L)'
;MARRRDADGKIKLKQPDRSGPSEKTLLEMAQERNLFKEAEIRQRANDAKKKGLPPPSEPDDDDGELSPTADRVMEAMMWTISLCMLHVTLDVLVQNQYAVELSWYKIAARAGQGFLVFGFLVYNLHSHAANPAPFPLVPMRFQSGLRQAVFFATGTAAGCYLIHVTNVHGYLAVMKQAPSVGCLWVWAVLELNLSLSVLSLACCYAFLWQGGYSLK
;
A
#
# COMPACT_ATOMS: atom_id res chain seq x y z
N MET A 1 -66.26 -16.03 76.45
CA MET A 1 -66.54 -15.50 75.09
C MET A 1 -65.82 -14.17 74.91
N ALA A 2 -64.66 -14.16 74.22
CA ALA A 2 -63.90 -12.95 73.96
C ALA A 2 -64.16 -12.49 72.52
N ARG A 3 -64.56 -11.23 72.36
CA ARG A 3 -65.01 -10.58 71.12
C ARG A 3 -63.81 -10.36 70.18
N ARG A 4 -63.75 -11.08 69.05
CA ARG A 4 -62.80 -10.79 67.95
C ARG A 4 -63.14 -9.41 67.37
N ARG A 5 -62.17 -8.49 67.38
CA ARG A 5 -62.24 -7.24 66.61
C ARG A 5 -61.77 -7.55 65.20
N ASP A 6 -62.68 -7.45 64.25
CA ASP A 6 -62.37 -7.50 62.83
C ASP A 6 -61.64 -6.21 62.45
N ALA A 7 -60.33 -6.33 62.18
CA ALA A 7 -59.52 -5.24 61.66
C ALA A 7 -59.67 -5.22 60.13
N ASP A 8 -60.76 -4.64 59.64
CA ASP A 8 -60.93 -4.35 58.21
C ASP A 8 -60.14 -3.08 57.86
N GLY A 9 -58.87 -3.26 57.55
CA GLY A 9 -58.00 -2.22 57.04
C GLY A 9 -57.44 -2.65 55.69
N LYS A 10 -58.15 -2.36 54.60
CA LYS A 10 -57.61 -2.46 53.23
C LYS A 10 -56.46 -1.47 53.07
N ILE A 11 -55.25 -1.86 53.48
CA ILE A 11 -54.02 -1.13 53.19
C ILE A 11 -53.82 -1.20 51.67
N LYS A 12 -54.00 -0.08 50.97
CA LYS A 12 -53.70 0.02 49.54
C LYS A 12 -52.19 -0.20 49.35
N LEU A 13 -51.81 -1.39 48.90
CA LEU A 13 -50.44 -1.72 48.52
C LEU A 13 -50.07 -0.87 47.29
N LYS A 14 -49.35 0.23 47.53
CA LYS A 14 -48.78 1.07 46.47
C LYS A 14 -47.55 0.32 45.94
N GLN A 15 -47.60 -0.13 44.69
CA GLN A 15 -46.44 -0.76 44.07
C GLN A 15 -45.30 0.28 43.99
N PRO A 16 -44.04 -0.12 44.23
CA PRO A 16 -42.90 0.76 43.99
C PRO A 16 -42.94 1.25 42.56
N ASP A 17 -42.63 2.52 42.36
CA ASP A 17 -42.56 3.07 41.02
C ASP A 17 -41.49 2.30 40.22
N ARG A 18 -41.93 1.74 39.09
CA ARG A 18 -41.08 1.00 38.13
C ARG A 18 -40.78 1.87 36.91
N SER A 19 -41.01 3.17 37.00
CA SER A 19 -40.52 4.11 36.00
C SER A 19 -39.01 3.92 35.85
N GLY A 20 -38.56 3.84 34.60
CA GLY A 20 -37.14 3.75 34.27
C GLY A 20 -36.40 5.00 34.75
N PRO A 21 -35.07 4.94 34.87
CA PRO A 21 -34.27 6.09 35.30
C PRO A 21 -34.54 7.29 34.37
N SER A 22 -34.80 8.45 34.98
CA SER A 22 -35.00 9.71 34.25
C SER A 22 -33.69 10.32 33.76
N GLU A 23 -32.57 9.86 34.30
CA GLU A 23 -31.22 10.29 33.94
C GLU A 23 -30.58 9.26 33.01
N LYS A 24 -29.62 9.71 32.20
CA LYS A 24 -28.90 8.84 31.25
C LYS A 24 -28.36 7.61 31.95
N THR A 25 -28.65 6.45 31.39
CA THR A 25 -28.24 5.17 31.96
C THR A 25 -26.71 5.02 31.81
N LEU A 26 -26.04 4.30 32.72
CA LEU A 26 -24.60 4.01 32.58
C LEU A 26 -24.27 3.31 31.27
N LEU A 27 -25.21 2.49 30.76
CA LEU A 27 -25.09 1.84 29.47
C LEU A 27 -25.17 2.84 28.31
N GLU A 28 -26.04 3.83 28.42
CA GLU A 28 -26.17 4.91 27.43
C GLU A 28 -24.95 5.83 27.45
N MET A 29 -24.44 6.20 28.63
CA MET A 29 -23.18 6.95 28.75
C MET A 29 -21.98 6.17 28.23
N ALA A 30 -21.95 4.85 28.44
CA ALA A 30 -20.91 3.98 27.88
C ALA A 30 -20.98 3.90 26.35
N GLN A 31 -22.20 3.87 25.81
CA GLN A 31 -22.44 3.89 24.37
C GLN A 31 -22.11 5.26 23.75
N GLU A 32 -22.46 6.37 24.42
CA GLU A 32 -22.10 7.74 24.00
C GLU A 32 -20.58 7.95 23.95
N ARG A 33 -19.83 7.30 24.83
CA ARG A 33 -18.36 7.40 24.90
C ARG A 33 -17.64 6.30 24.12
N ASN A 34 -18.35 5.50 23.31
CA ASN A 34 -17.78 4.38 22.55
C ASN A 34 -16.96 3.38 23.38
N LEU A 35 -17.21 3.28 24.69
CA LEU A 35 -16.41 2.47 25.63
C LEU A 35 -16.48 0.97 25.32
N PHE A 36 -17.57 0.50 24.71
CA PHE A 36 -17.71 -0.89 24.27
C PHE A 36 -16.80 -1.23 23.08
N LYS A 37 -16.66 -0.30 22.13
CA LYS A 37 -15.73 -0.46 21.00
C LYS A 37 -14.29 -0.51 21.51
N GLU A 38 -13.92 0.41 22.42
CA GLU A 38 -12.59 0.45 23.04
C GLU A 38 -12.25 -0.85 23.80
N ALA A 39 -13.23 -1.39 24.56
CA ALA A 39 -13.06 -2.64 25.28
C ALA A 39 -12.87 -3.84 24.33
N GLU A 40 -13.62 -3.90 23.22
CA GLU A 40 -13.50 -4.96 22.22
C GLU A 40 -12.13 -4.92 21.52
N ILE A 41 -11.64 -3.73 21.16
CA ILE A 41 -10.29 -3.53 20.59
C ILE A 41 -9.23 -4.02 21.58
N ARG A 42 -9.34 -3.62 22.85
CA ARG A 42 -8.40 -4.01 23.91
C ARG A 42 -8.40 -5.52 24.14
N GLN A 43 -9.56 -6.18 24.08
CA GLN A 43 -9.65 -7.63 24.15
C GLN A 43 -8.98 -8.31 22.95
N ARG A 44 -9.30 -7.88 21.73
CA ARG A 44 -8.67 -8.40 20.51
C ARG A 44 -7.16 -8.18 20.48
N ALA A 45 -6.67 -7.04 20.97
CA ALA A 45 -5.25 -6.75 21.08
C ALA A 45 -4.53 -7.69 22.07
N ASN A 46 -5.16 -7.99 23.20
CA ASN A 46 -4.64 -8.97 24.16
C ASN A 46 -4.61 -10.39 23.56
N ASP A 47 -5.63 -10.78 22.80
CA ASP A 47 -5.69 -12.08 22.12
C ASP A 47 -4.68 -12.20 20.98
N ALA A 48 -4.48 -11.14 20.20
CA ALA A 48 -3.46 -11.06 19.15
C ALA A 48 -2.05 -11.20 19.75
N LYS A 49 -1.77 -10.49 20.86
CA LYS A 49 -0.52 -10.60 21.62
C LYS A 49 -0.28 -12.03 22.13
N LYS A 50 -1.34 -12.72 22.58
CA LYS A 50 -1.27 -14.13 23.00
C LYS A 50 -0.99 -15.10 21.85
N LYS A 51 -1.43 -14.77 20.62
CA LYS A 51 -1.26 -15.58 19.40
C LYS A 51 -0.04 -15.19 18.55
N GLY A 52 0.72 -14.16 18.94
CA GLY A 52 1.87 -13.66 18.16
C GLY A 52 1.47 -13.01 16.83
N LEU A 53 0.22 -12.55 16.71
CA LEU A 53 -0.27 -11.79 15.57
C LEU A 53 0.00 -10.28 15.80
N PRO A 54 0.11 -9.47 14.72
CA PRO A 54 0.15 -8.02 14.86
C PRO A 54 -1.11 -7.51 15.59
N PRO A 55 -1.02 -6.39 16.32
CA PRO A 55 -2.19 -5.80 16.96
C PRO A 55 -3.29 -5.49 15.93
N PRO A 56 -4.58 -5.65 16.28
CA PRO A 56 -5.66 -5.19 15.43
C PRO A 56 -5.55 -3.67 15.27
N SER A 57 -5.68 -3.17 14.04
CA SER A 57 -5.85 -1.74 13.77
C SER A 57 -7.12 -1.23 14.47
N GLU A 58 -7.09 0.04 14.90
CA GLU A 58 -8.29 0.71 15.41
C GLU A 58 -9.41 0.64 14.35
N PRO A 59 -10.67 0.43 14.73
CA PRO A 59 -11.78 0.63 13.81
C PRO A 59 -11.91 2.14 13.63
N ASP A 60 -11.46 2.62 12.49
CA ASP A 60 -11.65 3.99 12.04
C ASP A 60 -13.14 4.32 12.14
N ASP A 61 -13.47 5.34 12.94
CA ASP A 61 -14.81 5.92 12.95
C ASP A 61 -15.02 6.56 11.56
N ASP A 62 -15.95 5.97 10.81
CA ASP A 62 -16.31 6.36 9.44
C ASP A 62 -16.91 7.77 9.39
N ASP A 63 -16.08 8.75 9.03
CA ASP A 63 -16.49 9.96 8.34
C ASP A 63 -15.47 10.40 7.27
N GLY A 64 -15.11 9.49 6.35
CA GLY A 64 -14.49 9.90 5.07
C GLY A 64 -13.36 9.03 4.52
N GLU A 65 -13.01 7.91 5.14
CA GLU A 65 -11.98 7.03 4.60
C GLU A 65 -12.51 6.24 3.40
N LEU A 66 -11.76 6.27 2.29
CA LEU A 66 -12.15 5.59 1.06
C LEU A 66 -12.16 4.07 1.29
N SER A 67 -12.99 3.34 0.55
CA SER A 67 -12.96 1.87 0.59
C SER A 67 -11.53 1.33 0.39
N PRO A 68 -11.10 0.24 1.05
CA PRO A 68 -9.74 -0.32 0.89
C PRO A 68 -9.33 -0.60 -0.56
N THR A 69 -10.31 -0.83 -1.45
CA THR A 69 -10.07 -0.96 -2.89
C THR A 69 -9.88 0.39 -3.57
N ALA A 70 -10.59 1.43 -3.14
CA ALA A 70 -10.46 2.78 -3.65
C ALA A 70 -9.12 3.40 -3.23
N ASP A 71 -8.67 3.20 -2.00
CA ASP A 71 -7.33 3.60 -1.56
C ASP A 71 -6.24 2.95 -2.41
N ARG A 72 -6.35 1.64 -2.64
CA ARG A 72 -5.41 0.90 -3.50
C ARG A 72 -5.38 1.46 -4.93
N VAL A 73 -6.56 1.71 -5.50
CA VAL A 73 -6.64 2.24 -6.87
C VAL A 73 -6.09 3.65 -6.93
N MET A 74 -6.37 4.50 -5.95
CA MET A 74 -5.85 5.85 -5.87
C MET A 74 -4.33 5.88 -5.72
N GLU A 75 -3.77 5.08 -4.81
CA GLU A 75 -2.33 4.95 -4.62
C GLU A 75 -1.66 4.42 -5.90
N ALA A 76 -2.19 3.34 -6.48
CA ALA A 76 -1.67 2.79 -7.73
C ALA A 76 -1.74 3.80 -8.89
N MET A 77 -2.83 4.57 -9.00
CA MET A 77 -2.95 5.64 -10.00
C MET A 77 -1.90 6.71 -9.79
N MET A 78 -1.67 7.17 -8.55
CA MET A 78 -0.66 8.17 -8.24
C MET A 78 0.73 7.71 -8.70
N TRP A 79 1.14 6.50 -8.32
CA TRP A 79 2.40 5.91 -8.75
C TRP A 79 2.49 5.75 -10.27
N THR A 80 1.41 5.28 -10.91
CA THR A 80 1.37 5.07 -12.37
C THR A 80 1.49 6.39 -13.13
N ILE A 81 0.82 7.45 -12.67
CA ILE A 81 0.91 8.78 -13.27
C ILE A 81 2.34 9.32 -13.15
N SER A 82 2.96 9.20 -11.98
CA SER A 82 4.36 9.62 -11.77
C SER A 82 5.34 8.86 -12.68
N LEU A 83 5.20 7.54 -12.80
CA LEU A 83 6.03 6.72 -13.68
C LEU A 83 5.79 7.00 -15.16
N CYS A 84 4.54 7.27 -15.54
CA CYS A 84 4.18 7.65 -16.91
C CYS A 84 4.79 9.01 -17.29
N MET A 85 4.75 9.98 -16.38
CA MET A 85 5.43 11.27 -16.57
C MET A 85 6.93 11.07 -16.77
N LEU A 86 7.58 10.31 -15.89
CA LEU A 86 9.01 9.99 -16.01
C LEU A 86 9.31 9.28 -17.34
N HIS A 87 8.46 8.34 -17.76
CA HIS A 87 8.60 7.64 -19.03
C HIS A 87 8.55 8.58 -20.23
N VAL A 88 7.57 9.48 -20.27
CA VAL A 88 7.44 10.48 -21.34
C VAL A 88 8.64 11.41 -21.34
N THR A 89 9.12 11.86 -20.17
CA THR A 89 10.31 12.71 -20.07
C THR A 89 11.54 11.99 -20.61
N LEU A 90 11.78 10.74 -20.23
CA LEU A 90 12.91 9.95 -20.75
C LEU A 90 12.78 9.71 -22.26
N ASP A 91 11.59 9.42 -22.76
CA ASP A 91 11.34 9.21 -24.19
C ASP A 91 11.65 10.46 -25.02
N VAL A 92 11.25 11.64 -24.54
CA VAL A 92 11.57 12.93 -25.17
C VAL A 92 13.06 13.23 -25.10
N LEU A 93 13.70 13.03 -23.94
CA LEU A 93 15.14 13.28 -23.77
C LEU A 93 15.97 12.40 -24.69
N VAL A 94 15.65 11.11 -24.78
CA VAL A 94 16.39 10.17 -25.61
C VAL A 94 16.21 10.47 -27.10
N GLN A 95 15.02 10.85 -27.55
CA GLN A 95 14.82 11.30 -28.94
C GLN A 95 15.60 12.58 -29.26
N ASN A 96 15.62 13.53 -28.32
CA ASN A 96 16.40 14.76 -28.45
C ASN A 96 17.92 14.49 -28.47
N GLN A 97 18.41 13.54 -27.68
CA GLN A 97 19.83 13.14 -27.66
C GLN A 97 20.32 12.62 -29.01
N TYR A 98 19.46 11.96 -29.78
CA TYR A 98 19.77 11.43 -31.11
C TYR A 98 19.26 12.30 -32.26
N ALA A 99 18.82 13.53 -31.98
CA ALA A 99 18.31 14.49 -32.97
C ALA A 99 17.20 13.90 -33.87
N VAL A 100 16.32 13.06 -33.31
CA VAL A 100 15.18 12.48 -34.02
C VAL A 100 13.97 13.41 -33.93
N GLU A 101 13.25 13.57 -35.04
CA GLU A 101 12.02 14.38 -35.06
C GLU A 101 10.95 13.82 -34.11
N LEU A 102 10.48 14.68 -33.21
CA LEU A 102 9.46 14.35 -32.23
C LEU A 102 8.11 14.17 -32.91
N SER A 103 7.58 12.95 -32.83
CA SER A 103 6.20 12.66 -33.25
C SER A 103 5.31 12.50 -32.04
N TRP A 104 4.63 13.58 -31.64
CA TRP A 104 3.74 13.63 -30.48
C TRP A 104 2.70 12.50 -30.46
N TYR A 105 2.18 12.12 -31.62
CA TYR A 105 1.26 10.99 -31.75
C TYR A 105 1.91 9.66 -31.30
N LYS A 106 3.15 9.38 -31.72
CA LYS A 106 3.85 8.14 -31.35
C LYS A 106 4.26 8.16 -29.88
N ILE A 107 4.64 9.33 -29.36
CA ILE A 107 4.96 9.52 -27.94
C ILE A 107 3.70 9.24 -27.10
N ALA A 108 2.55 9.82 -27.47
CA ALA A 108 1.28 9.60 -26.79
C ALA A 108 0.85 8.12 -26.84
N ALA A 109 0.99 7.45 -27.99
CA ALA A 109 0.68 6.02 -28.11
C ALA A 109 1.56 5.16 -27.18
N ARG A 110 2.87 5.43 -27.12
CA ARG A 110 3.79 4.75 -26.21
C ARG A 110 3.51 5.08 -24.75
N ALA A 111 3.15 6.32 -24.43
CA ALA A 111 2.76 6.73 -23.10
C ALA A 111 1.49 6.00 -22.64
N GLY A 112 0.49 5.86 -23.52
CA GLY A 112 -0.72 5.08 -23.24
C GLY A 112 -0.42 3.60 -22.99
N GLN A 113 0.43 2.99 -23.82
CA GLN A 113 0.88 1.61 -23.59
C GLN A 113 1.66 1.49 -22.26
N GLY A 114 2.58 2.42 -22.00
CA GLY A 114 3.35 2.46 -20.76
C GLY A 114 2.45 2.62 -19.54
N PHE A 115 1.44 3.49 -19.60
CA PHE A 115 0.47 3.68 -18.53
C PHE A 115 -0.26 2.38 -18.17
N LEU A 116 -0.70 1.61 -19.15
CA LEU A 116 -1.36 0.32 -18.90
C LEU A 116 -0.39 -0.70 -18.28
N VAL A 117 0.84 -0.80 -18.79
CA VAL A 117 1.84 -1.75 -18.30
C VAL A 117 2.30 -1.38 -16.89
N PHE A 118 2.66 -0.11 -16.64
CA PHE A 118 3.05 0.36 -15.32
C PHE A 118 1.87 0.29 -14.35
N GLY A 119 0.66 0.63 -14.78
CA GLY A 119 -0.54 0.49 -13.95
C GLY A 119 -0.78 -0.94 -13.51
N PHE A 120 -0.66 -1.89 -14.43
CA PHE A 120 -0.74 -3.30 -14.09
C PHE A 120 0.38 -3.74 -13.12
N LEU A 121 1.63 -3.35 -13.37
CA LEU A 121 2.76 -3.71 -12.52
C LEU A 121 2.63 -3.13 -11.12
N VAL A 122 2.34 -1.83 -11.01
CA VAL A 122 2.16 -1.13 -9.73
C VAL A 122 0.98 -1.72 -8.98
N TYR A 123 -0.18 -1.89 -9.62
CA TYR A 123 -1.35 -2.45 -8.94
C TYR A 123 -1.10 -3.84 -8.31
N ASN A 124 -0.27 -4.67 -8.96
CA ASN A 124 0.01 -6.02 -8.49
C ASN A 124 1.22 -6.13 -7.54
N LEU A 125 2.30 -5.39 -7.79
CA LEU A 125 3.57 -5.56 -7.07
C LEU A 125 3.83 -4.48 -6.01
N HIS A 126 3.18 -3.32 -6.10
CA HIS A 126 3.38 -2.22 -5.15
C HIS A 126 2.87 -2.61 -3.75
N SER A 127 3.64 -2.24 -2.73
CA SER A 127 3.33 -2.53 -1.34
C SER A 127 2.16 -1.68 -0.83
N HIS A 128 0.94 -2.19 -0.94
CA HIS A 128 -0.23 -1.53 -0.36
C HIS A 128 -0.40 -1.93 1.12
N ALA A 129 -0.69 -0.95 1.98
CA ALA A 129 -1.03 -1.20 3.39
C ALA A 129 -2.19 -2.20 3.53
N ALA A 130 -3.14 -2.20 2.57
CA ALA A 130 -4.31 -3.07 2.54
C ALA A 130 -4.09 -4.45 1.89
N ASN A 131 -2.90 -4.79 1.38
CA ASN A 131 -2.64 -6.12 0.82
C ASN A 131 -1.26 -6.69 1.23
N PRO A 132 -1.17 -7.38 2.37
CA PRO A 132 0.10 -7.95 2.83
C PRO A 132 0.57 -9.15 1.98
N ALA A 133 -0.26 -9.67 1.06
CA ALA A 133 0.02 -10.92 0.33
C ALA A 133 -0.16 -10.79 -1.20
N PRO A 134 0.80 -10.17 -1.92
CA PRO A 134 0.78 -10.13 -3.39
C PRO A 134 0.93 -11.52 -4.03
N PHE A 135 1.47 -12.50 -3.28
CA PHE A 135 1.64 -13.88 -3.73
C PHE A 135 0.73 -14.83 -2.94
N PRO A 136 -0.40 -15.31 -3.50
CA PRO A 136 -1.35 -16.15 -2.77
C PRO A 136 -0.78 -17.51 -2.37
N LEU A 137 0.32 -17.94 -2.99
CA LEU A 137 0.92 -19.27 -2.79
C LEU A 137 2.04 -19.31 -1.74
N VAL A 138 2.51 -18.16 -1.24
CA VAL A 138 3.71 -18.08 -0.39
C VAL A 138 3.33 -17.74 1.06
N PRO A 139 3.87 -18.43 2.08
CA PRO A 139 3.63 -18.10 3.48
C PRO A 139 4.01 -16.65 3.82
N MET A 140 3.14 -15.96 4.56
CA MET A 140 3.23 -14.52 4.91
C MET A 140 4.59 -14.09 5.47
N ARG A 141 5.27 -14.98 6.22
CA ARG A 141 6.61 -14.77 6.78
C ARG A 141 7.72 -14.50 5.76
N PHE A 142 7.62 -15.04 4.55
CA PHE A 142 8.65 -14.90 3.51
C PHE A 142 8.29 -13.87 2.44
N GLN A 143 7.06 -13.35 2.44
CA GLN A 143 6.57 -12.45 1.38
C GLN A 143 7.35 -11.13 1.33
N SER A 144 7.70 -10.55 2.48
CA SER A 144 8.51 -9.32 2.55
C SER A 144 9.93 -9.53 2.00
N GLY A 145 10.58 -10.63 2.38
CA GLY A 145 11.91 -11.00 1.89
C GLY A 145 11.92 -11.32 0.39
N LEU A 146 10.92 -12.08 -0.08
CA LEU A 146 10.77 -12.41 -1.50
C LEU A 146 10.53 -11.15 -2.35
N ARG A 147 9.68 -10.23 -1.89
CA ARG A 147 9.43 -8.96 -2.57
C ARG A 147 10.71 -8.16 -2.72
N GLN A 148 11.45 -7.97 -1.62
CA GLN A 148 12.73 -7.27 -1.63
C GLN A 148 13.75 -7.97 -2.54
N ALA A 149 13.80 -9.30 -2.55
CA ALA A 149 14.67 -10.06 -3.46
C ALA A 149 14.30 -9.88 -4.93
N VAL A 150 13.00 -9.87 -5.27
CA VAL A 150 12.51 -9.65 -6.64
C VAL A 150 12.85 -8.24 -7.11
N PHE A 151 12.61 -7.21 -6.30
CA PHE A 151 12.98 -5.84 -6.65
C PHE A 151 14.51 -5.65 -6.69
N PHE A 152 15.28 -6.34 -5.85
CA PHE A 152 16.74 -6.32 -5.90
C PHE A 152 17.25 -6.91 -7.22
N ALA A 153 16.78 -8.11 -7.58
CA ALA A 153 17.12 -8.76 -8.84
C ALA A 153 16.69 -7.91 -10.04
N THR A 154 15.49 -7.34 -9.99
CA THR A 154 14.95 -6.47 -11.05
C THR A 154 15.77 -5.19 -11.18
N GLY A 155 16.12 -4.55 -10.06
CA GLY A 155 16.94 -3.33 -10.03
C GLY A 155 18.34 -3.56 -10.58
N THR A 156 19.02 -4.63 -10.15
CA THR A 156 20.35 -4.97 -10.67
C THR A 156 20.30 -5.39 -12.14
N ALA A 157 19.34 -6.25 -12.53
CA ALA A 157 19.22 -6.68 -13.93
C ALA A 157 18.86 -5.52 -14.86
N ALA A 158 17.89 -4.67 -14.49
CA ALA A 158 17.50 -3.50 -15.29
C ALA A 158 18.63 -2.48 -15.39
N GLY A 159 19.34 -2.20 -14.29
CA GLY A 159 20.49 -1.30 -14.28
C GLY A 159 21.64 -1.80 -15.17
N CYS A 160 22.06 -3.06 -15.01
CA CYS A 160 23.09 -3.67 -15.86
C CYS A 160 22.66 -3.75 -17.33
N TYR A 161 21.39 -4.11 -17.58
CA TYR A 161 20.84 -4.16 -18.93
C TYR A 161 20.82 -2.78 -19.59
N LEU A 162 20.44 -1.72 -18.86
CA LEU A 162 20.45 -0.36 -19.38
C LEU A 162 21.86 0.07 -19.78
N ILE A 163 22.87 -0.20 -18.93
CA ILE A 163 24.29 0.06 -19.24
C ILE A 163 24.75 -0.73 -20.47
N HIS A 164 24.35 -1.99 -20.59
CA HIS A 164 24.70 -2.80 -21.75
C HIS A 164 24.04 -2.27 -23.03
N VAL A 165 22.73 -1.94 -22.97
CA VAL A 165 21.97 -1.43 -24.12
C VAL A 165 22.53 -0.13 -24.65
N THR A 166 22.88 0.80 -23.77
CA THR A 166 23.37 2.12 -24.19
C THR A 166 24.77 2.08 -24.79
N ASN A 167 25.59 1.10 -24.40
CA ASN A 167 26.98 0.98 -24.87
C ASN A 167 27.14 0.04 -26.08
N VAL A 168 26.32 -1.01 -26.20
CA VAL A 168 26.50 -2.06 -27.22
C VAL A 168 25.54 -1.92 -28.40
N HIS A 169 24.31 -1.45 -28.16
CA HIS A 169 23.31 -1.41 -29.21
C HIS A 169 23.24 -0.05 -29.93
N GLY A 170 22.84 -0.10 -31.21
CA GLY A 170 22.64 1.10 -32.01
C GLY A 170 21.48 1.97 -31.49
N TYR A 171 21.50 3.24 -31.86
CA TYR A 171 20.59 4.27 -31.37
C TYR A 171 19.09 3.88 -31.43
N LEU A 172 18.63 3.18 -32.47
CA LEU A 172 17.23 2.73 -32.58
C LEU A 172 16.78 1.79 -31.45
N ALA A 173 17.68 0.92 -30.97
CA ALA A 173 17.38 0.01 -29.87
C ALA A 173 17.33 0.77 -28.53
N VAL A 174 18.29 1.69 -28.34
CA VAL A 174 18.36 2.56 -27.16
C VAL A 174 17.08 3.40 -27.04
N MET A 175 16.65 4.05 -28.12
CA MET A 175 15.44 4.88 -28.11
C MET A 175 14.16 4.10 -27.79
N LYS A 176 14.08 2.82 -28.16
CA LYS A 176 12.88 2.01 -27.89
C LYS A 176 12.82 1.42 -26.49
N GLN A 177 13.98 1.13 -25.88
CA GLN A 177 14.05 0.34 -24.65
C GLN A 177 14.53 1.15 -23.45
N ALA A 178 15.41 2.13 -23.63
CA ALA A 178 15.99 2.88 -22.52
C ALA A 178 14.95 3.63 -21.67
N PRO A 179 13.91 4.28 -22.24
CA PRO A 179 12.90 4.97 -21.43
C PRO A 179 12.13 4.04 -20.51
N SER A 180 11.66 2.89 -21.02
CA SER A 180 10.85 1.94 -20.26
C SER A 180 11.68 1.14 -19.25
N VAL A 181 12.87 0.67 -19.65
CA VAL A 181 13.82 0.00 -18.73
C VAL A 181 14.29 0.98 -17.65
N GLY A 182 14.55 2.24 -18.00
CA GLY A 182 14.91 3.29 -17.05
C GLY A 182 13.83 3.51 -16.00
N CYS A 183 12.56 3.62 -16.41
CA CYS A 183 11.44 3.71 -15.47
C CYS A 183 11.37 2.50 -14.53
N LEU A 184 11.49 1.28 -15.06
CA LEU A 184 11.45 0.05 -14.25
C LEU A 184 12.61 0.00 -13.26
N TRP A 185 13.80 0.46 -13.67
CA TRP A 185 14.96 0.51 -12.81
C TRP A 185 14.77 1.51 -11.66
N VAL A 186 14.33 2.74 -11.96
CA VAL A 186 14.04 3.74 -10.92
C VAL A 186 12.96 3.24 -9.96
N TRP A 187 11.88 2.67 -10.49
CA TRP A 187 10.81 2.10 -9.67
C TRP A 187 11.32 0.99 -8.75
N ALA A 188 12.12 0.05 -9.27
CA ALA A 188 12.70 -1.03 -8.46
C ALA A 188 13.62 -0.51 -7.34
N VAL A 189 14.38 0.55 -7.60
CA VAL A 189 15.27 1.18 -6.59
C VAL A 189 14.46 1.90 -5.50
N LEU A 190 13.33 2.52 -5.85
CA LEU A 190 12.44 3.22 -4.90
C LEU A 190 11.72 2.26 -3.95
N GLU A 191 11.39 1.05 -4.40
CA GLU A 191 10.69 0.04 -3.59
C GLU A 191 11.62 -0.79 -2.67
N LEU A 192 12.93 -0.72 -2.93
CA LEU A 192 13.95 -1.40 -2.13
C LEU A 192 14.24 -0.66 -0.81
N ASN A 193 14.59 -1.42 0.22
CA ASN A 193 15.16 -0.86 1.44
C ASN A 193 16.47 -0.13 1.13
N LEU A 194 16.72 1.00 1.80
CA LEU A 194 17.88 1.88 1.54
C LEU A 194 19.22 1.13 1.44
N SER A 195 19.47 0.17 2.33
CA SER A 195 20.69 -0.65 2.32
C SER A 195 20.81 -1.52 1.07
N LEU A 196 19.72 -2.16 0.65
CA LEU A 196 19.68 -3.00 -0.56
C LEU A 196 19.71 -2.17 -1.84
N SER A 197 19.12 -0.97 -1.83
CA SER A 197 19.22 -0.01 -2.95
C SER A 197 20.66 0.44 -3.17
N VAL A 198 21.39 0.77 -2.10
CA VAL A 198 22.81 1.13 -2.20
C VAL A 198 23.63 -0.07 -2.71
N LEU A 199 23.34 -1.27 -2.22
CA LEU A 199 24.01 -2.48 -2.69
C LEU A 199 23.72 -2.76 -4.17
N SER A 200 22.48 -2.64 -4.64
CA SER A 200 22.12 -2.90 -6.04
C SER A 200 22.80 -1.90 -6.98
N LEU A 201 22.87 -0.62 -6.59
CA LEU A 201 23.61 0.42 -7.30
C LEU A 201 25.11 0.14 -7.31
N ALA A 202 25.68 -0.30 -6.19
CA ALA A 202 27.09 -0.70 -6.11
C ALA A 202 27.40 -1.88 -7.05
N CYS A 203 26.49 -2.85 -7.17
CA CYS A 203 26.62 -3.94 -8.14
C CYS A 203 26.59 -3.43 -9.59
N CYS A 204 25.67 -2.51 -9.93
CA CYS A 204 25.64 -1.90 -11.26
C CYS A 204 26.92 -1.09 -11.56
N TYR A 205 27.44 -0.37 -10.57
CA TYR A 205 28.70 0.36 -10.70
C TYR A 205 29.90 -0.58 -10.91
N ALA A 206 29.97 -1.67 -10.14
CA ALA A 206 30.99 -2.70 -10.33
C ALA A 206 30.92 -3.33 -11.73
N PHE A 207 29.71 -3.58 -12.24
CA PHE A 207 29.51 -4.06 -13.60
C PHE A 207 29.99 -3.05 -14.65
N LEU A 208 29.71 -1.76 -14.47
CA LEU A 208 30.21 -0.70 -15.35
C LEU A 208 31.74 -0.67 -15.37
N TRP A 209 32.38 -0.79 -14.21
CA TRP A 209 33.83 -0.80 -14.09
C TRP A 209 34.46 -2.04 -14.75
N GLN A 210 33.88 -3.23 -14.53
CA GLN A 210 34.32 -4.46 -15.18
C GLN A 210 34.15 -4.43 -16.71
N GLY A 211 33.07 -3.80 -17.20
CA GLY A 211 32.80 -3.65 -18.63
C GLY A 211 33.74 -2.68 -19.36
N GLY A 212 34.60 -1.95 -18.64
CA GLY A 212 35.53 -0.98 -19.24
C GLY A 212 34.84 0.18 -19.96
N TYR A 213 33.55 0.40 -19.70
CA TYR A 213 32.78 1.48 -20.28
C TYR A 213 33.25 2.81 -19.68
N SER A 214 34.11 3.53 -20.40
CA SER A 214 34.57 4.85 -19.98
C SER A 214 33.41 5.83 -20.02
N LEU A 215 33.05 6.40 -18.87
CA LEU A 215 32.27 7.65 -18.82
C LEU A 215 33.18 8.74 -19.40
N LYS A 216 32.98 9.10 -20.67
CA LYS A 216 33.60 10.28 -21.28
C LYS A 216 32.71 11.50 -21.07
#